data_AF-A0A841M9A6-F1
#
_entry.id   AF-A0A841M9A6-F1
#
_cell.length_a   1.000
_cell.length_b   1.000
_cell.length_c   1.000
_cell.angle_alpha   90.00
_cell.angle_beta   90.00
_cell.angle_gamma   90.00
#
_symmetry.space_group_name_H-M   'P 1'
#
loop_
_entity.id
_entity.type
_entity.pdbx_description
1 polymer ?
#
loop_
_entity_poly.entity_id
_entity_poly.type
_entity_poly.pdbx_seq_one_letter_code
_entity_poly.pdbx_strand_id
1 'polypeptide(L)'
;MTTRKQVDDRLRKQRERQQRTRDRHKRERKPSRDDIARVLLHTIIMRSYEQEQMHMLDGLFDVIVVGLKAQGFDKDASYSVIDDLIEKYTKSKWQFFRKLHLKQDDILNE
;
A
#
# COMPACT_ATOMS: atom_id res chain seq x y z
N MET A 1 -5.92 2.83 -38.60
CA MET A 1 -4.64 2.53 -37.92
C MET A 1 -4.12 3.81 -37.28
N THR A 2 -4.06 3.89 -35.94
CA THR A 2 -3.45 5.02 -35.23
C THR A 2 -1.93 4.98 -35.44
N THR A 3 -1.33 6.09 -35.84
CA THR A 3 0.13 6.15 -36.04
C THR A 3 0.85 6.10 -34.69
N ARG A 4 2.09 5.56 -34.63
CA ARG A 4 2.89 5.52 -33.39
C ARG A 4 2.95 6.88 -32.70
N LYS A 5 3.10 7.95 -33.49
CA LYS A 5 3.11 9.34 -33.02
C LYS A 5 1.82 9.74 -32.27
N GLN A 6 0.66 9.28 -32.73
CA GLN A 6 -0.63 9.52 -32.06
C GLN A 6 -0.79 8.71 -30.75
N VAL A 7 -0.20 7.51 -30.68
CA VAL A 7 -0.20 6.69 -29.45
C VAL A 7 0.72 7.32 -28.40
N ASP A 8 1.91 7.75 -28.79
CA ASP A 8 2.89 8.39 -27.91
C ASP A 8 2.35 9.70 -27.32
N ASP A 9 1.66 10.50 -28.14
CA ASP A 9 1.01 11.73 -27.69
C ASP A 9 -0.12 11.47 -26.69
N ARG A 10 -0.89 10.39 -26.87
CA ARG A 10 -1.93 9.97 -25.91
C ARG A 10 -1.31 9.53 -24.59
N LEU A 11 -0.28 8.70 -24.64
CA LEU A 11 0.43 8.21 -23.44
C LEU A 11 1.12 9.37 -22.68
N ARG A 12 1.69 10.34 -23.40
CA ARG A 12 2.24 11.56 -22.80
C ARG A 12 1.17 12.36 -22.05
N LYS A 13 0.05 12.67 -22.70
CA LYS A 13 -1.08 13.39 -22.07
C LYS A 13 -1.66 12.63 -20.87
N GLN A 14 -1.71 11.30 -20.96
CA GLN A 14 -2.17 10.46 -19.85
C GLN A 14 -1.21 10.52 -18.65
N ARG A 15 0.10 10.45 -18.90
CA ARG A 15 1.13 10.61 -17.86
C ARG A 15 1.05 11.99 -17.19
N GLU A 16 0.90 13.06 -17.96
CA GLU A 16 0.74 14.41 -17.42
C GLU A 16 -0.50 14.55 -16.53
N ARG A 17 -1.63 13.97 -16.95
CA ARG A 17 -2.85 13.97 -16.12
C ARG A 17 -2.66 13.20 -14.82
N GLN A 18 -2.07 12.01 -14.89
CA GLN A 18 -1.78 11.22 -13.69
C GLN A 18 -0.82 11.93 -12.76
N GLN A 19 0.19 12.61 -13.31
CA GLN A 19 1.15 13.40 -12.54
C GLN A 19 0.46 14.54 -11.80
N ARG A 20 -0.39 15.34 -12.49
CA ARG A 20 -1.16 16.41 -11.84
C ARG A 20 -2.07 15.91 -10.73
N THR A 21 -2.71 14.75 -10.91
CA THR A 21 -3.54 14.14 -9.86
C THR A 21 -2.68 13.71 -8.66
N ARG A 22 -1.51 13.10 -8.90
CA ARG A 22 -0.57 12.73 -7.82
C ARG A 22 -0.06 13.96 -7.07
N ASP A 23 0.30 15.03 -7.79
CA ASP A 23 0.81 16.25 -7.18
C ASP A 23 -0.27 16.97 -6.37
N ARG A 24 -1.52 16.98 -6.84
CA ARG A 24 -2.64 17.49 -6.05
C ARG A 24 -2.84 16.67 -4.78
N HIS A 25 -2.88 15.34 -4.88
CA HIS A 25 -3.03 14.49 -3.69
C HIS A 25 -1.88 14.66 -2.69
N LYS A 26 -0.64 14.91 -3.17
CA LYS A 26 0.49 15.24 -2.30
C LYS A 26 0.26 16.55 -1.53
N ARG A 27 -0.15 17.62 -2.23
CA ARG A 27 -0.46 18.92 -1.59
C ARG A 27 -1.60 18.81 -0.58
N GLU A 28 -2.63 18.03 -0.91
CA GLU A 28 -3.76 17.75 -0.01
C GLU A 28 -3.39 16.79 1.14
N ARG A 29 -2.15 16.28 1.18
CA ARG A 29 -1.68 15.25 2.13
C ARG A 29 -2.61 14.04 2.21
N LYS A 30 -3.30 13.75 1.10
CA LYS A 30 -4.36 12.74 1.04
C LYS A 30 -3.74 11.34 0.97
N PRO A 31 -4.05 10.44 1.92
CA PRO A 31 -3.53 9.07 1.86
C PRO A 31 -4.11 8.34 0.64
N SER A 32 -3.27 7.52 0.01
CA SER A 32 -3.73 6.60 -1.02
C SER A 32 -4.42 5.37 -0.40
N ARG A 33 -5.12 4.59 -1.23
CA ARG A 33 -5.69 3.31 -0.80
C ARG A 33 -4.62 2.35 -0.27
N ASP A 34 -3.46 2.32 -0.92
CA ASP A 34 -2.30 1.52 -0.49
C ASP A 34 -1.75 2.01 0.85
N ASP A 35 -1.71 3.32 1.08
CA ASP A 35 -1.28 3.87 2.38
C ASP A 35 -2.19 3.41 3.51
N ILE A 36 -3.51 3.47 3.30
CA ILE A 36 -4.49 3.02 4.29
C ILE A 36 -4.36 1.50 4.50
N ALA A 37 -4.28 0.72 3.42
CA ALA A 37 -4.15 -0.73 3.50
C ALA A 37 -2.91 -1.15 4.27
N ARG A 38 -1.76 -0.50 4.02
CA ARG A 38 -0.51 -0.80 4.71
C ARG A 38 -0.56 -0.43 6.19
N VAL A 39 -1.12 0.73 6.53
CA VAL A 39 -1.31 1.14 7.93
C VAL A 39 -2.27 0.19 8.65
N LEU A 40 -3.40 -0.12 8.03
CA LEU A 40 -4.39 -1.05 8.59
C LEU A 40 -3.76 -2.42 8.88
N LEU A 41 -3.10 -3.03 7.90
CA LEU A 41 -2.49 -4.36 8.05
C LEU A 41 -1.45 -4.40 9.16
N HIS A 42 -0.57 -3.40 9.21
CA HIS A 42 0.41 -3.29 10.29
C HIS A 42 -0.27 -3.14 11.66
N THR A 43 -1.27 -2.27 11.76
CA THR A 43 -1.97 -2.01 13.03
C THR A 43 -2.68 -3.26 13.55
N ILE A 44 -3.38 -4.01 12.70
CA ILE A 44 -4.06 -5.22 13.14
C ILE A 44 -3.06 -6.30 13.58
N ILE A 45 -1.98 -6.51 12.83
CA ILE A 45 -0.94 -7.49 13.17
C ILE A 45 -0.28 -7.13 14.49
N MET A 46 0.19 -5.89 14.64
CA MET A 46 0.89 -5.46 15.85
C MET A 46 -0.01 -5.50 17.08
N ARG A 47 -1.28 -5.07 16.97
CA ARG A 47 -2.23 -5.14 18.09
C ARG A 47 -2.53 -6.58 18.50
N SER A 48 -2.77 -7.46 17.53
CA SER A 48 -3.01 -8.88 17.82
C SER A 48 -1.77 -9.56 18.41
N TYR A 49 -0.57 -9.19 17.96
CA TYR A 49 0.69 -9.66 18.53
C TYR A 49 0.88 -9.18 19.97
N GLU A 50 0.71 -7.88 20.24
CA GLU A 50 0.83 -7.29 21.57
C GLU A 50 -0.19 -7.86 22.58
N GLN A 51 -1.34 -8.32 22.10
CA GLN A 51 -2.40 -8.92 22.92
C GLN A 51 -2.38 -10.45 22.95
N GLU A 52 -1.36 -11.09 22.37
CA GLU A 52 -1.25 -12.56 22.25
C GLU A 52 -2.47 -13.23 21.56
N GLN A 53 -3.13 -12.49 20.67
CA GLN A 53 -4.38 -12.86 19.98
C GLN A 53 -4.18 -13.02 18.46
N MET A 54 -3.01 -13.50 18.02
CA MET A 54 -2.72 -13.69 16.59
C MET A 54 -3.71 -14.63 15.90
N HIS A 55 -4.19 -15.67 16.60
CA HIS A 55 -5.19 -16.61 16.10
C HIS A 55 -6.52 -15.95 15.68
N MET A 56 -6.82 -14.75 16.22
CA MET A 56 -8.02 -14.00 15.82
C MET A 56 -7.92 -13.43 14.40
N LEU A 57 -6.72 -13.37 13.81
CA LEU A 57 -6.50 -12.90 12.45
C LEU A 57 -6.58 -14.02 11.40
N ASP A 58 -6.55 -15.29 11.79
CA ASP A 58 -6.52 -16.43 10.86
C ASP A 58 -7.70 -16.37 9.87
N GLY A 59 -8.92 -16.17 10.38
CA GLY A 59 -10.12 -16.04 9.54
C GLY A 59 -10.09 -14.81 8.63
N LEU A 60 -9.44 -13.72 9.04
CA LEU A 60 -9.26 -12.54 8.18
C LEU A 60 -8.27 -12.84 7.05
N PHE A 61 -7.15 -13.51 7.35
CA PHE A 61 -6.17 -13.89 6.33
C PHE A 61 -6.75 -14.88 5.33
N ASP A 62 -7.56 -15.84 5.78
CA ASP A 62 -8.28 -16.75 4.89
C ASP A 62 -9.16 -16.00 3.90
N VAL A 63 -9.94 -15.02 4.36
CA VAL A 63 -10.79 -14.19 3.48
C VAL A 63 -9.95 -13.42 2.46
N ILE A 64 -8.82 -12.84 2.90
CA ILE A 64 -7.90 -12.13 2.00
C ILE A 64 -7.34 -13.08 0.94
N VAL A 65 -6.88 -14.27 1.33
CA VAL A 65 -6.30 -15.25 0.40
C VAL A 65 -7.36 -15.77 -0.58
N VAL A 66 -8.60 -15.98 -0.14
CA VAL A 66 -9.71 -16.32 -1.06
C VAL A 66 -9.92 -15.21 -2.08
N GLY A 67 -9.89 -13.94 -1.66
CA GLY A 67 -9.97 -12.79 -2.55
C GLY A 67 -8.80 -12.67 -3.53
N LEU A 68 -7.58 -13.01 -3.11
CA LEU A 68 -6.40 -13.05 -3.98
C LEU A 68 -6.48 -14.21 -4.98
N LYS A 69 -6.90 -15.40 -4.53
CA LYS A 69 -7.12 -16.55 -5.40
C LYS A 69 -8.15 -16.26 -6.49
N ALA A 70 -9.23 -15.55 -6.16
CA ALA A 70 -10.23 -15.14 -7.14
C ALA A 70 -9.67 -14.20 -8.23
N GLN A 71 -8.57 -13.51 -7.95
CA GLN A 71 -7.84 -12.67 -8.92
C GLN A 71 -6.78 -13.45 -9.71
N GLY A 72 -6.60 -14.75 -9.42
CA GLY A 72 -5.64 -15.63 -10.09
C GLY A 72 -4.29 -15.76 -9.38
N PHE A 73 -4.15 -15.25 -8.15
CA PHE A 73 -2.95 -15.47 -7.35
C PHE A 73 -2.91 -16.89 -6.76
N ASP A 74 -1.70 -17.41 -6.58
CA ASP A 74 -1.50 -18.69 -5.91
C ASP A 74 -1.82 -18.60 -4.41
N LYS A 75 -2.52 -19.61 -3.89
CA LYS A 75 -3.00 -19.63 -2.50
C LYS A 75 -1.84 -19.70 -1.52
N ASP A 76 -0.92 -20.63 -1.72
CA ASP A 76 0.15 -20.94 -0.76
C ASP A 76 1.21 -19.84 -0.78
N ALA A 77 1.52 -19.29 -1.96
CA ALA A 77 2.35 -18.10 -2.09
C ALA A 77 1.72 -16.88 -1.38
N SER A 78 0.39 -16.76 -1.37
CA SER A 78 -0.28 -15.67 -0.66
C SER A 78 -0.12 -15.79 0.86
N TYR A 79 -0.26 -16.99 1.43
CA TYR A 79 0.02 -17.21 2.87
C TYR A 79 1.48 -16.97 3.21
N SER A 80 2.42 -17.47 2.39
CA SER A 80 3.85 -17.23 2.62
C SER A 80 4.18 -15.74 2.72
N VAL A 81 3.59 -14.90 1.86
CA VAL A 81 3.78 -13.44 1.93
C VAL A 81 3.16 -12.83 3.19
N ILE A 82 2.02 -13.36 3.65
CA ILE A 82 1.38 -12.92 4.90
C ILE A 82 2.28 -13.27 6.10
N ASP A 83 2.83 -14.48 6.15
CA ASP A 83 3.74 -14.92 7.21
C ASP A 83 5.01 -14.06 7.26
N ASP A 84 5.61 -13.79 6.10
CA ASP A 84 6.76 -12.89 5.97
C ASP A 84 6.43 -11.47 6.49
N LEU A 85 5.21 -10.99 6.24
CA LEU A 85 4.75 -9.67 6.73
C LEU A 85 4.56 -9.68 8.24
N ILE A 86 3.98 -10.74 8.82
CA ILE A 86 3.85 -10.90 10.27
C ILE A 86 5.23 -10.90 10.91
N GLU A 87 6.16 -11.71 10.41
CA GLU A 87 7.53 -11.78 10.93
C GLU A 87 8.20 -10.42 10.84
N LYS A 88 8.09 -9.75 9.70
CA LYS A 88 8.66 -8.42 9.49
C LYS A 88 8.13 -7.40 10.47
N TYR A 89 6.83 -7.38 10.76
CA TYR A 89 6.26 -6.39 11.68
C TYR A 89 6.56 -6.72 13.13
N THR A 90 6.52 -7.99 13.52
CA THR A 90 6.66 -8.40 14.92
C THR A 90 8.13 -8.47 15.38
N LYS A 91 9.05 -8.90 14.51
CA LYS A 91 10.47 -9.08 14.88
C LYS A 91 11.36 -7.91 14.50
N SER A 92 10.99 -7.12 13.49
CA SER A 92 11.79 -5.96 13.08
C SER A 92 11.36 -4.71 13.86
N LYS A 93 12.27 -3.77 14.10
CA LYS A 93 11.92 -2.39 14.46
C LYS A 93 11.34 -1.63 13.26
N TRP A 94 10.65 -2.33 12.36
CA TRP A 94 10.15 -1.75 11.13
C TRP A 94 9.15 -0.66 11.48
N GLN A 95 9.44 0.56 11.03
CA GLN A 95 8.56 1.70 11.16
C GLN A 95 8.17 2.17 9.77
N PHE A 96 6.96 2.72 9.65
CA PHE A 96 6.56 3.44 8.44
C PHE A 96 7.60 4.52 8.13
N PHE A 97 8.30 4.35 7.00
CA PHE A 97 9.26 5.36 6.55
C PHE A 97 8.55 6.70 6.42
N ARG A 98 9.12 7.72 7.07
CA ARG A 98 8.56 9.08 7.03
C ARG A 98 8.52 9.55 5.58
N LYS A 99 7.36 9.95 5.10
CA LYS A 99 7.22 10.53 3.77
C LYS A 99 7.82 11.93 3.79
N LEU A 100 9.01 12.11 3.20
CA LEU A 100 9.75 13.38 3.19
C LEU A 100 8.95 14.56 2.64
N HIS A 101 8.09 14.32 1.63
CA HIS A 101 7.21 15.35 1.08
C HIS A 101 6.11 15.82 2.05
N LEU A 102 5.86 15.10 3.15
CA LEU A 102 4.97 15.57 4.22
C LEU A 102 5.71 16.46 5.26
N LYS A 103 7.04 16.50 5.23
CA LYS A 103 7.86 17.39 6.08
C LYS A 103 8.27 18.69 5.38
N GLN A 104 8.39 18.66 4.05
CA GLN A 104 8.88 19.82 3.28
C GLN A 104 7.92 21.02 3.34
N ASP A 105 6.63 20.76 3.56
CA ASP A 105 5.62 21.81 3.80
C ASP A 105 5.68 22.39 5.22
N ASP A 106 6.24 21.70 6.22
CA ASP A 106 6.38 22.26 7.58
C ASP A 106 7.54 23.27 7.64
N ILE A 107 8.61 23.05 6.86
CA ILE A 107 9.81 23.92 6.86
C ILE A 107 9.58 25.24 6.10
N LEU A 108 8.57 25.31 5.22
CA LEU A 108 8.21 26.54 4.49
C LEU A 108 7.13 27.37 5.19
N ASN A 109 6.64 26.92 6.34
CA ASN A 109 5.61 27.58 7.14
C ASN A 109 6.10 27.96 8.56
N GLU A 110 7.42 27.98 8.78
CA GLU A 110 8.09 28.41 10.01
C GLU A 110 8.92 29.67 9.72
#